data_AF-A0A1R0Z271-F1
#
_entry.id   AF-A0A1R0Z271-F1
#
_cell.length_a   1.000
_cell.length_b   1.000
_cell.length_c   1.000
_cell.angle_alpha   90.00
_cell.angle_beta   90.00
_cell.angle_gamma   90.00
#
_symmetry.space_group_name_H-M   'P 1'
#
loop_
_entity.id
_entity.type
_entity.pdbx_description
1 polymer ?
#
loop_
_entity_poly.entity_id
_entity_poly.type
_entity_poly.pdbx_seq_one_letter_code
_entity_poly.pdbx_strand_id
1 'polypeptide(L)'
;MYPPRSRSRQKNKHKSRRKRRTAWAWINAGLLLMITVLLTYSFTNDPDKKSASPPPVAEATATPIPESSDQPQTAPPVVAVATPEATETPSPSPTATPEPTPTPQEEPEEIIETQAPEATATPAKDEDSSEAANNDPVSGLPSDDNASGKTVTLNFGGDVIFSGKAGELLEKKGYDYSYAALDGLFKKDDLTILNLETPVTTGGVSATNKQFVFKGSPLALDALKSAGVDAVNMANNHTLDQGEQGLRDTLNHLAERGIPYVGAGLNSKEAYSAQYFERKGIKIALLGFTRVIPASDWMAGTNKPGLASVYDSAEGLKAIAAAKKKADLVVVVVHWGKERVEQYDKTQQSLGHSFIDAGADLVIGGHPHVLQGVEPYKGKWIAYSTGNFIFTRSTVPATWETAVFQAECSVKGQCSLKLKPMKAELAQPVPMNEVDGKLLLKRVEALSAGRVKIGSDGKVTQVTK
;
A
#
# COMPACT_ATOMS: atom_id res chain seq x y z
N MET A 1 21.67 28.07 -57.86
CA MET A 1 20.92 26.84 -57.54
C MET A 1 21.88 25.87 -56.84
N TYR A 2 21.86 25.80 -55.51
CA TYR A 2 22.73 24.91 -54.70
C TYR A 2 22.02 23.56 -54.47
N PRO A 3 22.73 22.41 -54.49
CA PRO A 3 22.08 21.13 -54.28
C PRO A 3 21.66 20.95 -52.82
N PRO A 4 20.57 20.21 -52.53
CA PRO A 4 20.00 20.13 -51.20
C PRO A 4 20.91 19.35 -50.24
N ARG A 5 21.22 19.97 -49.09
CA ARG A 5 22.07 19.46 -47.98
C ARG A 5 21.54 18.19 -47.27
N SER A 6 20.51 17.50 -47.78
CA SER A 6 19.84 16.39 -47.08
C SER A 6 20.48 15.01 -47.33
N ARG A 7 21.04 14.76 -48.52
CA ARG A 7 21.56 13.42 -48.88
C ARG A 7 22.93 13.09 -48.27
N SER A 8 23.82 14.07 -48.08
CA SER A 8 25.15 13.83 -47.48
C SER A 8 25.08 13.55 -45.97
N ARG A 9 24.19 14.26 -45.24
CA ARG A 9 23.94 14.01 -43.80
C ARG A 9 23.35 12.63 -43.54
N GLN A 10 22.42 12.14 -44.38
CA GLN A 10 21.87 10.79 -44.23
C GLN A 10 22.91 9.70 -44.49
N LYS A 11 23.76 9.84 -45.52
CA LYS A 11 24.85 8.88 -45.79
C LYS A 11 25.88 8.85 -44.64
N ASN A 12 26.24 10.01 -44.08
CA ASN A 12 27.16 10.09 -42.94
C ASN A 12 26.56 9.48 -41.67
N LYS A 13 25.26 9.67 -41.41
CA LYS A 13 24.56 9.07 -40.26
C LYS A 13 24.51 7.54 -40.38
N HIS A 14 24.23 6.99 -41.58
CA HIS A 14 24.28 5.55 -41.84
C HIS A 14 25.68 4.95 -41.69
N LYS A 15 26.72 5.62 -42.19
CA LYS A 15 28.11 5.15 -42.05
C LYS A 15 28.56 5.13 -40.58
N SER A 16 28.16 6.14 -39.78
CA SER A 16 28.46 6.17 -38.34
C SER A 16 27.72 5.06 -37.57
N ARG A 17 26.46 4.77 -37.90
CA ARG A 17 25.67 3.70 -37.30
C ARG A 17 26.25 2.31 -37.61
N ARG A 18 26.71 2.08 -38.85
CA ARG A 18 27.37 0.82 -39.23
C ARG A 18 28.68 0.63 -38.48
N LYS A 19 29.52 1.66 -38.37
CA LYS A 19 30.77 1.63 -37.58
C LYS A 19 30.53 1.36 -36.10
N ARG A 20 29.49 1.97 -35.50
CA ARG A 20 29.11 1.70 -34.09
C ARG A 20 28.63 0.26 -33.90
N ARG A 21 27.78 -0.28 -34.79
CA ARG A 21 27.32 -1.68 -34.72
C ARG A 21 28.48 -2.67 -34.84
N THR A 22 29.43 -2.43 -35.75
CA THR A 22 30.63 -3.28 -35.86
C THR A 22 31.52 -3.18 -34.63
N ALA A 23 31.67 -1.99 -34.02
CA ALA A 23 32.44 -1.84 -32.78
C ALA A 23 31.80 -2.61 -31.61
N TRP A 24 30.48 -2.50 -31.43
CA TRP A 24 29.74 -3.27 -30.42
C TRP A 24 29.82 -4.78 -30.65
N ALA A 25 29.79 -5.24 -31.91
CA ALA A 25 29.96 -6.66 -32.23
C ALA A 25 31.35 -7.18 -31.84
N TRP A 26 32.42 -6.41 -32.09
CA TRP A 26 33.78 -6.79 -31.68
C TRP A 26 33.98 -6.77 -30.16
N ILE A 27 33.37 -5.80 -29.45
CA ILE A 27 33.38 -5.76 -27.98
C ILE A 27 32.69 -6.99 -27.39
N ASN A 28 31.51 -7.34 -27.91
CA ASN A 28 30.76 -8.50 -27.44
C ASN A 28 31.49 -9.82 -27.77
N ALA A 29 32.13 -9.92 -28.93
CA ALA A 29 32.95 -11.08 -29.29
C ALA A 29 34.17 -11.22 -28.36
N GLY A 30 34.83 -10.11 -28.01
CA GLY A 30 35.94 -10.12 -27.04
C GLY A 30 35.51 -10.53 -25.64
N LEU A 31 34.36 -10.04 -25.17
CA LEU A 31 33.76 -10.42 -23.88
C LEU A 31 33.43 -11.92 -23.83
N LEU A 32 32.81 -12.45 -24.88
CA LEU A 32 32.53 -13.88 -24.97
C LEU A 32 33.82 -14.70 -24.92
N LEU A 33 34.86 -14.30 -25.68
CA LEU A 33 36.14 -15.01 -25.70
C LEU A 33 36.82 -14.99 -24.32
N MET A 34 36.75 -13.87 -23.60
CA MET A 34 37.28 -13.76 -22.23
C MET A 34 36.52 -14.67 -21.25
N ILE A 35 35.19 -14.74 -21.35
CA ILE A 35 34.37 -15.66 -20.54
C ILE A 35 34.73 -17.12 -20.85
N THR A 36 34.90 -17.48 -22.13
CA THR A 36 35.29 -18.84 -22.50
C THR A 36 36.67 -19.20 -21.93
N VAL A 37 37.63 -18.27 -21.98
CA VAL A 37 38.98 -18.47 -21.40
C VAL A 37 38.90 -18.68 -19.89
N LEU A 38 38.13 -17.84 -19.17
CA LEU A 38 37.94 -17.96 -17.72
C LEU A 38 37.27 -19.27 -17.33
N LEU A 39 36.26 -19.71 -18.10
CA LEU A 39 35.62 -21.01 -17.88
C LEU A 39 36.60 -22.15 -18.14
N THR A 40 37.33 -22.14 -19.26
CA THR A 40 38.34 -23.18 -19.52
C THR A 40 39.40 -23.22 -18.43
N TYR A 41 39.87 -22.06 -17.97
CA TYR A 41 40.83 -21.98 -16.87
C TYR A 41 40.26 -22.58 -15.58
N SER A 42 39.03 -22.23 -15.20
CA SER A 42 38.36 -22.78 -14.02
C SER A 42 38.15 -24.30 -14.11
N PHE A 43 37.90 -24.84 -15.30
CA PHE A 43 37.73 -26.28 -15.51
C PHE A 43 39.05 -27.05 -15.57
N THR A 44 40.14 -26.42 -16.02
CA THR A 44 41.46 -27.05 -16.12
C THR A 44 42.32 -26.92 -14.86
N ASN A 45 42.09 -25.88 -14.05
CA ASN A 45 42.88 -25.56 -12.85
C ASN A 45 42.14 -25.85 -11.53
N ASP A 46 41.07 -26.65 -11.55
CA ASP A 46 40.39 -27.11 -10.34
C ASP A 46 41.33 -27.98 -9.47
N PRO A 47 41.83 -27.47 -8.32
CA PRO A 47 42.80 -28.17 -7.50
C PRO A 47 42.20 -29.37 -6.75
N ASP A 48 40.87 -29.51 -6.72
CA ASP A 48 40.15 -30.53 -5.95
C ASP A 48 39.98 -31.88 -6.68
N LYS A 49 40.49 -32.02 -7.92
CA LYS A 49 40.42 -33.28 -8.69
C LYS A 49 41.63 -34.20 -8.57
N LYS A 50 42.64 -33.88 -7.74
CA LYS A 50 43.76 -34.78 -7.45
C LYS A 50 43.83 -35.13 -5.98
N SER A 51 42.96 -36.05 -5.54
CA SER A 51 43.14 -36.98 -4.40
C SER A 51 41.78 -37.27 -3.75
N ALA A 52 41.10 -38.34 -4.18
CA ALA A 52 39.98 -38.89 -3.44
C ALA A 52 40.45 -40.03 -2.53
N SER A 53 40.35 -39.84 -1.22
CA SER A 53 40.29 -40.92 -0.22
C SER A 53 39.13 -40.63 0.73
N PRO A 54 38.33 -41.63 1.14
CA PRO A 54 37.10 -41.41 1.91
C PRO A 54 37.38 -41.18 3.41
N PRO A 55 36.55 -40.39 4.12
CA PRO A 55 36.67 -40.25 5.58
C PRO A 55 35.99 -41.41 6.33
N PRO A 56 36.47 -41.77 7.54
CA PRO A 56 35.92 -42.86 8.33
C PRO A 56 34.67 -42.45 9.14
N VAL A 57 33.94 -43.49 9.55
CA VAL A 57 32.67 -43.51 10.30
C VAL A 57 32.83 -42.97 11.73
N ALA A 58 31.87 -42.18 12.21
CA ALA A 58 31.79 -41.74 13.60
C ALA A 58 30.73 -42.53 14.38
N GLU A 59 31.19 -43.25 15.42
CA GLU A 59 30.38 -43.88 16.47
C GLU A 59 29.96 -42.88 17.56
N ALA A 60 28.87 -43.24 18.25
CA ALA A 60 28.14 -42.48 19.25
C ALA A 60 28.88 -42.27 20.58
N THR A 61 28.50 -41.24 21.34
CA THR A 61 28.24 -41.33 22.79
C THR A 61 27.48 -40.11 23.30
N ALA A 62 26.59 -40.36 24.26
CA ALA A 62 25.61 -39.44 24.82
C ALA A 62 26.01 -38.94 26.23
N THR A 63 25.65 -37.68 26.54
CA THR A 63 25.27 -37.06 27.84
C THR A 63 26.16 -37.22 29.09
N PRO A 64 26.27 -36.19 29.97
CA PRO A 64 25.20 -35.94 30.96
C PRO A 64 24.89 -34.47 31.32
N ILE A 65 23.74 -34.36 32.00
CA ILE A 65 23.04 -33.21 32.63
C ILE A 65 23.86 -32.64 33.81
N PRO A 66 23.55 -31.42 34.30
CA PRO A 66 23.24 -31.32 35.73
C PRO A 66 22.04 -30.42 36.08
N GLU A 67 21.44 -30.75 37.22
CA GLU A 67 20.27 -30.14 37.87
C GLU A 67 20.69 -29.38 39.16
N SER A 68 19.95 -28.29 39.44
CA SER A 68 19.77 -27.42 40.64
C SER A 68 20.65 -27.48 41.92
N SER A 69 20.97 -26.31 42.51
CA SER A 69 20.38 -25.80 43.80
C SER A 69 21.11 -24.58 44.42
N ASP A 70 20.31 -23.68 45.00
CA ASP A 70 20.47 -22.75 46.16
C ASP A 70 21.53 -21.60 46.30
N GLN A 71 20.99 -20.51 46.88
CA GLN A 71 21.48 -19.15 47.25
C GLN A 71 22.56 -19.10 48.38
N PRO A 72 22.94 -17.93 48.96
CA PRO A 72 23.21 -16.54 48.48
C PRO A 72 24.61 -16.01 48.95
N GLN A 73 25.06 -14.81 48.50
CA GLN A 73 25.62 -13.71 49.35
C GLN A 73 26.50 -12.66 48.63
N THR A 74 26.23 -11.39 49.00
CA THR A 74 27.13 -10.24 49.30
C THR A 74 27.89 -9.47 48.20
N ALA A 75 27.61 -8.15 48.16
CA ALA A 75 28.43 -7.05 47.60
C ALA A 75 29.64 -6.71 48.49
N PRO A 76 30.68 -5.99 47.97
CA PRO A 76 30.91 -4.56 48.34
C PRO A 76 31.76 -3.76 47.29
N PRO A 77 32.31 -2.54 47.56
CA PRO A 77 31.81 -1.39 48.33
C PRO A 77 31.82 -0.04 47.55
N VAL A 78 31.29 0.98 48.24
CA VAL A 78 31.21 2.42 47.93
C VAL A 78 32.46 3.19 48.40
N VAL A 79 32.83 4.29 47.73
CA VAL A 79 33.58 5.42 48.32
C VAL A 79 32.88 6.74 47.97
N ALA A 80 32.75 7.61 48.97
CA ALA A 80 31.98 8.86 49.01
C ALA A 80 32.89 10.12 49.02
N VAL A 81 32.28 11.28 49.33
CA VAL A 81 32.79 12.66 49.65
C VAL A 81 32.66 13.65 48.48
N ALA A 82 32.05 14.85 48.55
CA ALA A 82 31.34 15.61 49.60
C ALA A 82 30.50 16.77 48.97
N THR A 83 29.50 17.24 49.73
CA THR A 83 28.71 18.49 49.60
C THR A 83 29.53 19.73 50.04
N PRO A 84 29.13 21.00 49.76
CA PRO A 84 27.94 21.69 50.34
C PRO A 84 27.22 22.58 49.28
N GLU A 85 26.16 23.36 49.49
CA GLU A 85 25.41 23.90 50.63
C GLU A 85 24.02 24.39 50.12
N ALA A 86 23.07 24.61 51.04
CA ALA A 86 21.66 24.87 50.80
C ALA A 86 21.28 26.37 50.78
N THR A 87 20.12 26.73 50.21
CA THR A 87 19.23 27.75 50.80
C THR A 87 17.76 27.61 50.34
N GLU A 88 16.93 27.23 51.32
CA GLU A 88 15.59 27.69 51.71
C GLU A 88 14.36 27.67 50.77
N THR A 89 13.34 26.97 51.28
CA THR A 89 11.89 27.03 50.98
C THR A 89 11.25 28.26 51.65
N PRO A 90 10.01 28.66 51.28
CA PRO A 90 8.88 28.21 52.12
C PRO A 90 7.57 27.89 51.35
N SER A 91 6.80 26.97 51.93
CA SER A 91 5.34 26.80 51.81
C SER A 91 4.79 26.83 53.25
N PRO A 92 3.50 27.13 53.58
CA PRO A 92 2.36 26.28 53.14
C PRO A 92 0.93 26.90 53.05
N SER A 93 0.05 26.23 52.26
CA SER A 93 -1.39 25.86 52.47
C SER A 93 -2.50 26.92 52.75
N PRO A 94 -3.84 26.62 52.72
CA PRO A 94 -4.54 25.31 52.60
C PRO A 94 -5.82 25.21 51.69
N THR A 95 -6.13 23.95 51.33
CA THR A 95 -7.43 23.20 51.41
C THR A 95 -8.76 23.72 50.84
N ALA A 96 -9.42 22.89 50.01
CA ALA A 96 -10.79 22.39 50.24
C ALA A 96 -11.17 21.22 49.30
N THR A 97 -11.43 20.06 49.89
CA THR A 97 -12.22 18.93 49.36
C THR A 97 -13.62 19.00 49.97
N PRO A 98 -14.66 18.42 49.33
CA PRO A 98 -15.56 17.59 50.12
C PRO A 98 -15.89 16.22 49.50
N GLU A 99 -16.27 15.34 50.42
CA GLU A 99 -16.62 13.91 50.38
C GLU A 99 -17.98 13.55 49.71
N PRO A 100 -18.35 12.24 49.60
CA PRO A 100 -19.35 11.71 48.66
C PRO A 100 -20.75 11.36 49.25
N THR A 101 -21.66 10.91 48.34
CA THR A 101 -22.84 10.01 48.54
C THR A 101 -24.17 10.76 48.86
N PRO A 102 -25.38 10.37 48.35
CA PRO A 102 -25.86 8.98 48.20
C PRO A 102 -26.62 8.54 46.94
N THR A 103 -26.57 7.22 46.74
CA THR A 103 -27.46 6.35 45.95
C THR A 103 -28.87 6.28 46.58
N PRO A 104 -29.92 6.02 45.78
CA PRO A 104 -31.05 5.22 46.26
C PRO A 104 -31.14 3.84 45.56
N GLN A 105 -31.43 2.82 46.38
CA GLN A 105 -31.73 1.41 46.05
C GLN A 105 -33.14 1.21 45.45
N GLU A 106 -33.26 0.15 44.63
CA GLU A 106 -34.28 -0.93 44.51
C GLU A 106 -35.78 -0.56 44.59
N GLU A 107 -36.69 -1.07 43.74
CA GLU A 107 -37.11 -2.48 43.62
C GLU A 107 -37.96 -2.76 42.33
N PRO A 108 -38.38 -4.02 42.04
CA PRO A 108 -38.56 -4.57 40.69
C PRO A 108 -40.02 -4.63 40.19
N GLU A 109 -40.22 -4.69 38.88
CA GLU A 109 -41.49 -5.15 38.30
C GLU A 109 -41.26 -6.21 37.21
N GLU A 110 -41.56 -7.43 37.62
CA GLU A 110 -42.48 -8.39 37.00
C GLU A 110 -42.26 -8.89 35.56
N ILE A 111 -42.00 -10.19 35.53
CA ILE A 111 -42.07 -11.10 34.39
C ILE A 111 -43.55 -11.26 34.02
N ILE A 112 -43.94 -10.91 32.80
CA ILE A 112 -45.18 -11.43 32.20
C ILE A 112 -44.81 -12.20 30.94
N GLU A 113 -44.80 -13.51 31.12
CA GLU A 113 -44.95 -14.53 30.10
C GLU A 113 -46.33 -14.34 29.43
N THR A 114 -46.38 -14.25 28.10
CA THR A 114 -47.63 -14.53 27.38
C THR A 114 -47.34 -15.19 26.05
N GLN A 115 -48.11 -16.25 25.85
CA GLN A 115 -47.97 -17.31 24.88
C GLN A 115 -48.22 -16.87 23.44
N ALA A 116 -47.59 -17.59 22.53
CA ALA A 116 -47.95 -17.68 21.12
C ALA A 116 -49.36 -18.27 20.93
N PRO A 117 -50.04 -18.00 19.80
CA PRO A 117 -51.00 -18.93 19.25
C PRO A 117 -50.36 -19.77 18.14
N GLU A 118 -50.57 -21.08 18.26
CA GLU A 118 -50.42 -22.07 17.22
C GLU A 118 -51.21 -21.69 15.95
N ALA A 119 -50.62 -21.95 14.79
CA ALA A 119 -51.38 -22.23 13.58
C ALA A 119 -50.81 -23.52 12.96
N THR A 120 -51.64 -24.55 13.05
CA THR A 120 -51.47 -25.89 12.53
C THR A 120 -51.43 -25.89 11.00
N ALA A 121 -50.43 -26.54 10.40
CA ALA A 121 -50.53 -27.06 9.03
C ALA A 121 -49.65 -28.32 8.87
N THR A 122 -50.34 -29.43 8.63
CA THR A 122 -49.85 -30.80 8.36
C THR A 122 -49.03 -30.86 7.05
N PRO A 123 -48.06 -31.79 6.90
CA PRO A 123 -47.07 -31.73 5.83
C PRO A 123 -47.55 -32.40 4.53
N ALA A 124 -47.31 -31.74 3.41
CA ALA A 124 -47.31 -32.37 2.09
C ALA A 124 -45.84 -32.60 1.67
N LYS A 125 -45.50 -33.88 1.50
CA LYS A 125 -44.35 -34.32 0.71
C LYS A 125 -44.58 -33.87 -0.72
N ASP A 126 -43.64 -33.13 -1.28
CA ASP A 126 -43.32 -33.19 -2.70
C ASP A 126 -41.79 -33.20 -2.83
N GLU A 127 -41.31 -34.32 -3.35
CA GLU A 127 -39.99 -34.44 -3.95
C GLU A 127 -40.00 -33.59 -5.22
N ASP A 128 -39.21 -32.51 -5.26
CA ASP A 128 -38.66 -32.08 -6.54
C ASP A 128 -37.24 -31.53 -6.35
N SER A 129 -36.35 -32.18 -7.05
CA SER A 129 -34.95 -31.84 -7.24
C SER A 129 -34.85 -30.63 -8.18
N SER A 130 -34.35 -29.50 -7.68
CA SER A 130 -33.78 -28.48 -8.56
C SER A 130 -32.45 -28.00 -8.00
N GLU A 131 -31.40 -28.21 -8.79
CA GLU A 131 -30.03 -27.78 -8.59
C GLU A 131 -29.96 -26.32 -8.11
N ALA A 132 -29.46 -26.10 -6.89
CA ALA A 132 -29.02 -24.79 -6.46
C ALA A 132 -27.75 -24.43 -7.25
N ALA A 133 -27.93 -23.75 -8.38
CA ALA A 133 -26.82 -23.07 -9.04
C ALA A 133 -26.24 -22.05 -8.05
N ASN A 134 -24.98 -22.22 -7.67
CA ASN A 134 -24.22 -21.25 -6.88
C ASN A 134 -24.12 -19.93 -7.66
N ASN A 135 -25.13 -19.07 -7.53
CA ASN A 135 -25.19 -17.74 -8.13
C ASN A 135 -24.38 -16.72 -7.30
N ASP A 136 -23.16 -17.06 -6.92
CA ASP A 136 -22.27 -16.08 -6.30
C ASP A 136 -21.94 -14.98 -7.33
N PRO A 137 -22.07 -13.70 -6.97
CA PRO A 137 -21.82 -12.62 -7.91
C PRO A 137 -20.36 -12.63 -8.39
N VAL A 138 -20.19 -12.61 -9.71
CA VAL A 138 -18.88 -12.57 -10.37
C VAL A 138 -18.36 -11.14 -10.42
N SER A 139 -17.09 -10.95 -10.08
CA SER A 139 -16.43 -9.65 -10.09
C SER A 139 -16.13 -9.19 -11.52
N GLY A 140 -16.50 -7.96 -11.85
CA GLY A 140 -16.41 -7.44 -13.21
C GLY A 140 -17.62 -6.58 -13.58
N LEU A 141 -17.55 -5.98 -14.77
CA LEU A 141 -18.74 -5.44 -15.43
C LEU A 141 -19.53 -6.59 -16.09
N PRO A 142 -20.87 -6.53 -16.13
CA PRO A 142 -21.68 -7.51 -16.86
C PRO A 142 -21.28 -7.60 -18.34
N SER A 143 -21.33 -8.80 -18.91
CA SER A 143 -20.99 -9.07 -20.31
C SER A 143 -22.04 -8.59 -21.32
N ASP A 144 -23.22 -8.18 -20.86
CA ASP A 144 -24.31 -7.75 -21.75
C ASP A 144 -24.06 -6.32 -22.26
N ASP A 145 -23.84 -6.18 -23.57
CA ASP A 145 -23.59 -4.91 -24.27
C ASP A 145 -24.72 -3.88 -24.07
N ASN A 146 -25.94 -4.33 -23.76
CA ASN A 146 -27.10 -3.47 -23.43
C ASN A 146 -27.14 -2.99 -21.97
N ALA A 147 -26.25 -3.46 -21.10
CA ALA A 147 -26.16 -3.09 -19.69
C ALA A 147 -25.00 -2.12 -19.39
N SER A 148 -24.30 -1.60 -20.41
CA SER A 148 -23.29 -0.55 -20.25
C SER A 148 -23.93 0.81 -19.90
N GLY A 149 -24.50 0.88 -18.70
CA GLY A 149 -24.76 2.15 -18.04
C GLY A 149 -23.46 2.95 -17.96
N LYS A 150 -23.58 4.26 -17.74
CA LYS A 150 -22.42 5.15 -17.60
C LYS A 150 -21.40 4.54 -16.63
N THR A 151 -20.13 4.53 -17.04
CA THR A 151 -19.00 4.11 -16.23
C THR A 151 -18.04 5.27 -15.97
N VAL A 152 -17.29 5.16 -14.87
CA VAL A 152 -16.14 6.02 -14.54
C VAL A 152 -14.87 5.18 -14.53
N THR A 153 -13.78 5.76 -15.03
CA THR A 153 -12.45 5.17 -15.02
C THR A 153 -11.64 5.76 -13.89
N LEU A 154 -11.21 4.92 -12.94
CA LEU A 154 -10.35 5.30 -11.84
C LEU A 154 -8.96 4.69 -12.03
N ASN A 155 -7.91 5.45 -11.75
CA ASN A 155 -6.54 4.93 -11.72
C ASN A 155 -5.98 5.00 -10.30
N PHE A 156 -5.27 3.94 -9.92
CA PHE A 156 -4.54 3.85 -8.66
C PHE A 156 -3.07 3.55 -8.95
N GLY A 157 -2.19 4.33 -8.33
CA GLY A 157 -0.76 4.07 -8.28
C GLY A 157 -0.33 3.61 -6.89
N GLY A 158 0.89 3.09 -6.83
CA GLY A 158 1.58 2.74 -5.60
C GLY A 158 2.03 3.91 -4.72
N ASP A 159 2.90 3.57 -3.78
CA ASP A 159 3.47 4.48 -2.78
C ASP A 159 4.31 5.59 -3.44
N VAL A 160 4.05 6.84 -3.02
CA VAL A 160 4.71 8.05 -3.52
C VAL A 160 5.46 8.72 -2.39
N ILE A 161 6.78 8.89 -2.57
CA ILE A 161 7.63 9.67 -1.68
C ILE A 161 8.33 10.79 -2.46
N PHE A 162 8.43 11.95 -1.83
CA PHE A 162 9.14 13.13 -2.35
C PHE A 162 10.38 13.48 -1.50
N SER A 163 10.94 12.46 -0.84
CA SER A 163 12.04 12.57 0.12
C SER A 163 13.22 11.66 -0.26
N GLY A 164 14.32 11.76 0.47
CA GLY A 164 15.55 11.00 0.24
C GLY A 164 16.07 11.15 -1.19
N LYS A 165 16.64 10.07 -1.75
CA LYS A 165 17.18 10.07 -3.11
C LYS A 165 16.16 10.44 -4.19
N ALA A 166 14.87 10.20 -3.96
CA ALA A 166 13.82 10.62 -4.88
C ALA A 166 13.67 12.14 -4.84
N GLY A 167 13.51 12.72 -3.63
CA GLY A 167 13.47 14.17 -3.44
C GLY A 167 14.70 14.89 -3.99
N GLU A 168 15.91 14.41 -3.66
CA GLU A 168 17.17 14.97 -4.16
C GLU A 168 17.26 14.98 -5.70
N LEU A 169 16.71 13.95 -6.36
CA LEU A 169 16.68 13.91 -7.81
C LEU A 169 15.68 14.92 -8.38
N LEU A 170 14.50 15.05 -7.75
CA LEU A 170 13.45 15.95 -8.20
C LEU A 170 13.83 17.43 -8.00
N GLU A 171 14.58 17.77 -6.96
CA GLU A 171 15.15 19.12 -6.81
C GLU A 171 16.08 19.49 -7.97
N LYS A 172 16.83 18.52 -8.51
CA LYS A 172 17.77 18.73 -9.62
C LYS A 172 17.09 18.72 -11.00
N LYS A 173 16.08 17.85 -11.18
CA LYS A 173 15.42 17.64 -12.48
C LYS A 173 14.12 18.42 -12.66
N GLY A 174 13.56 18.96 -11.58
CA GLY A 174 12.19 19.46 -11.52
C GLY A 174 11.20 18.34 -11.16
N TYR A 175 10.14 18.70 -10.43
CA TYR A 175 9.15 17.76 -9.91
C TYR A 175 8.29 17.09 -11.00
N ASP A 176 8.11 17.74 -12.16
CA ASP A 176 7.41 17.15 -13.32
C ASP A 176 8.10 15.89 -13.86
N TYR A 177 9.39 15.70 -13.55
CA TYR A 177 10.14 14.51 -13.95
C TYR A 177 9.41 13.22 -13.59
N SER A 178 8.79 13.14 -12.40
CA SER A 178 8.08 11.94 -11.96
C SER A 178 6.97 11.49 -12.91
N TYR A 179 6.36 12.42 -13.65
CA TYR A 179 5.17 12.14 -14.44
C TYR A 179 5.45 12.10 -15.95
N ALA A 180 6.65 12.47 -16.38
CA ALA A 180 6.99 12.62 -17.80
C ALA A 180 6.82 11.31 -18.61
N ALA A 181 7.06 10.15 -18.01
CA ALA A 181 6.93 8.85 -18.67
C ALA A 181 5.48 8.32 -18.74
N LEU A 182 4.52 8.99 -18.07
CA LEU A 182 3.12 8.57 -18.05
C LEU A 182 2.32 9.06 -19.26
N ASP A 183 2.87 9.95 -20.11
CA ASP A 183 2.20 10.48 -21.30
C ASP A 183 0.76 10.99 -21.01
N GLY A 184 0.60 11.73 -19.91
CA GLY A 184 -0.68 12.28 -19.49
C GLY A 184 -1.75 11.24 -19.16
N LEU A 185 -1.35 10.02 -18.74
CA LEU A 185 -2.26 8.93 -18.38
C LEU A 185 -3.39 9.36 -17.42
N PHE A 186 -3.06 10.16 -16.40
CA PHE A 186 -3.97 10.66 -15.37
C PHE A 186 -4.79 11.89 -15.81
N LYS A 187 -4.71 12.28 -17.08
CA LYS A 187 -5.58 13.31 -17.67
C LYS A 187 -6.66 12.70 -18.58
N LYS A 188 -6.63 11.38 -18.74
CA LYS A 188 -7.46 10.61 -19.68
C LYS A 188 -8.47 9.72 -18.94
N ASP A 189 -8.53 9.81 -17.62
CA ASP A 189 -9.42 9.11 -16.71
C ASP A 189 -10.36 10.10 -16.00
N ASP A 190 -11.18 9.58 -15.08
CA ASP A 190 -12.15 10.38 -14.32
C ASP A 190 -11.67 10.70 -12.91
N LEU A 191 -10.83 9.82 -12.32
CA LEU A 191 -10.28 10.00 -10.99
C LEU A 191 -8.95 9.23 -10.81
N THR A 192 -7.83 9.92 -10.55
CA THR A 192 -6.58 9.29 -10.13
C THR A 192 -6.34 9.47 -8.62
N ILE A 193 -6.04 8.35 -7.94
CA ILE A 193 -5.72 8.32 -6.51
C ILE A 193 -4.32 7.73 -6.29
N LEU A 194 -3.48 8.40 -5.50
CA LEU A 194 -2.15 7.89 -5.10
C LEU A 194 -2.01 7.82 -3.57
N ASN A 195 -1.05 7.04 -3.06
CA ASN A 195 -0.69 7.05 -1.64
C ASN A 195 0.46 8.04 -1.42
N LEU A 196 0.21 9.16 -0.72
CA LEU A 196 1.23 10.15 -0.39
C LEU A 196 1.91 9.76 0.92
N GLU A 197 3.03 9.07 0.81
CA GLU A 197 3.74 8.43 1.91
C GLU A 197 4.91 9.28 2.42
N THR A 198 4.70 10.59 2.46
CA THR A 198 5.71 11.54 2.91
C THR A 198 5.00 12.80 3.40
N PRO A 199 5.33 13.32 4.59
CA PRO A 199 4.82 14.61 5.00
C PRO A 199 5.46 15.68 4.13
N VAL A 200 4.63 16.60 3.67
CA VAL A 200 5.03 17.70 2.81
C VAL A 200 5.05 18.96 3.66
N THR A 201 6.25 19.39 4.04
CA THR A 201 6.45 20.51 4.99
C THR A 201 7.87 21.05 4.89
N THR A 202 8.04 22.34 5.18
CA THR A 202 9.35 22.97 5.43
C THR A 202 9.72 22.99 6.91
N GLY A 203 8.78 22.69 7.81
CA GLY A 203 8.91 22.70 9.26
C GLY A 203 8.80 21.31 9.89
N GLY A 204 8.22 21.27 11.09
CA GLY A 204 7.99 20.05 11.87
C GLY A 204 9.22 19.52 12.63
N VAL A 205 8.95 18.60 13.55
CA VAL A 205 9.97 17.92 14.36
C VAL A 205 10.02 16.47 13.94
N SER A 206 11.22 16.02 13.54
CA SER A 206 11.44 14.64 13.11
C SER A 206 11.04 13.64 14.19
N ALA A 207 10.28 12.62 13.81
CA ALA A 207 9.97 11.49 14.68
C ALA A 207 11.25 10.82 15.19
N THR A 208 11.31 10.57 16.49
CA THR A 208 12.43 9.86 17.12
C THR A 208 12.25 8.35 17.01
N ASN A 209 13.32 7.57 17.09
CA ASN A 209 13.30 6.09 17.12
C ASN A 209 12.68 5.43 15.87
N LYS A 210 12.77 6.09 14.71
CA LYS A 210 12.32 5.56 13.42
C LYS A 210 13.48 5.52 12.43
N GLN A 211 13.67 4.38 11.77
CA GLN A 211 14.78 4.19 10.83
C GLN A 211 14.72 5.13 9.62
N PHE A 212 13.51 5.38 9.11
CA PHE A 212 13.27 6.24 7.96
C PHE A 212 12.30 7.34 8.36
N VAL A 213 12.79 8.58 8.31
CA VAL A 213 12.02 9.79 8.60
C VAL A 213 12.05 10.68 7.36
N PHE A 214 10.89 10.91 6.75
CA PHE A 214 10.78 11.64 5.50
C PHE A 214 10.32 13.08 5.69
N LYS A 215 10.74 13.95 4.76
CA LYS A 215 10.29 15.33 4.61
C LYS A 215 10.31 15.67 3.13
N GLY A 216 9.14 15.94 2.57
CA GLY A 216 8.97 16.31 1.16
C GLY A 216 8.77 17.81 1.00
N SER A 217 9.26 18.34 -0.12
CA SER A 217 9.05 19.74 -0.50
C SER A 217 7.61 20.02 -0.95
N PRO A 218 6.98 21.13 -0.51
CA PRO A 218 5.66 21.56 -1.00
C PRO A 218 5.55 21.70 -2.52
N LEU A 219 6.66 21.99 -3.20
CA LEU A 219 6.71 22.11 -4.67
C LEU A 219 6.38 20.80 -5.39
N ALA A 220 6.53 19.65 -4.72
CA ALA A 220 6.17 18.36 -5.30
C ALA A 220 4.66 18.23 -5.58
N LEU A 221 3.82 18.90 -4.78
CA LEU A 221 2.37 18.85 -4.93
C LEU A 221 1.87 19.60 -6.18
N ASP A 222 2.62 20.60 -6.65
CA ASP A 222 2.29 21.33 -7.88
C ASP A 222 2.39 20.42 -9.11
N ALA A 223 3.46 19.63 -9.19
CA ALA A 223 3.64 18.63 -10.23
C ALA A 223 2.61 17.49 -10.11
N LEU A 224 2.33 17.03 -8.89
CA LEU A 224 1.32 16.00 -8.62
C LEU A 224 -0.06 16.43 -9.13
N LYS A 225 -0.49 17.65 -8.82
CA LYS A 225 -1.76 18.20 -9.32
C LYS A 225 -1.73 18.38 -10.83
N SER A 226 -0.65 18.95 -11.37
CA SER A 226 -0.50 19.21 -12.81
C SER A 226 -0.47 17.94 -13.65
N ALA A 227 -0.05 16.82 -13.07
CA ALA A 227 -0.07 15.51 -13.71
C ALA A 227 -1.48 14.93 -13.87
N GLY A 228 -2.46 15.42 -13.11
CA GLY A 228 -3.84 14.92 -13.11
C GLY A 228 -4.20 14.05 -11.90
N VAL A 229 -3.42 14.07 -10.82
CA VAL A 229 -3.81 13.36 -9.58
C VAL A 229 -4.94 14.13 -8.89
N ASP A 230 -6.04 13.45 -8.64
CA ASP A 230 -7.25 14.04 -8.08
C ASP A 230 -7.30 13.98 -6.55
N ALA A 231 -6.77 12.91 -5.95
CA ALA A 231 -6.79 12.73 -4.51
C ALA A 231 -5.61 11.89 -3.99
N VAL A 232 -5.33 12.00 -2.70
CA VAL A 232 -4.28 11.21 -2.04
C VAL A 232 -4.76 10.51 -0.77
N ASN A 233 -4.25 9.29 -0.54
CA ASN A 233 -4.30 8.67 0.77
C ASN A 233 -3.16 9.21 1.64
N MET A 234 -3.51 9.60 2.86
CA MET A 234 -2.57 10.03 3.91
C MET A 234 -2.55 9.06 5.11
N ALA A 235 -3.38 8.02 5.13
CA ALA A 235 -3.27 7.00 6.17
C ALA A 235 -2.08 6.08 5.85
N ASN A 236 -0.90 6.39 6.37
CA ASN A 236 0.30 5.56 6.28
C ASN A 236 1.29 5.88 7.42
N ASN A 237 2.30 5.03 7.59
CA ASN A 237 3.27 5.09 8.68
C ASN A 237 4.33 6.21 8.53
N HIS A 238 4.24 7.05 7.50
CA HIS A 238 5.16 8.15 7.27
C HIS A 238 4.51 9.53 7.46
N THR A 239 3.19 9.60 7.51
CA THR A 239 2.45 10.88 7.57
C THR A 239 2.81 11.78 8.75
N LEU A 240 3.18 11.22 9.92
CA LEU A 240 3.64 11.99 11.09
C LEU A 240 5.17 11.95 11.28
N ASP A 241 5.95 11.65 10.24
CA ASP A 241 7.42 11.68 10.32
C ASP A 241 7.98 13.03 10.76
N GLN A 242 7.22 14.12 10.57
CA GLN A 242 7.56 15.48 11.01
C GLN A 242 6.63 15.98 12.14
N GLY A 243 6.05 15.05 12.89
CA GLY A 243 5.11 15.30 13.98
C GLY A 243 3.78 15.88 13.52
N GLU A 244 2.96 16.32 14.49
CA GLU A 244 1.65 16.93 14.19
C GLU A 244 1.76 18.20 13.36
N GLN A 245 2.84 18.99 13.55
CA GLN A 245 3.08 20.18 12.73
C GLN A 245 3.27 19.79 11.26
N GLY A 246 4.07 18.77 10.97
CA GLY A 246 4.26 18.29 9.61
C GLY A 246 2.98 17.75 8.97
N LEU A 247 2.14 17.05 9.74
CA LEU A 247 0.81 16.65 9.29
C LEU A 247 -0.03 17.89 8.94
N ARG A 248 -0.17 18.85 9.86
CA ARG A 248 -0.97 20.08 9.63
C ARG A 248 -0.50 20.86 8.41
N ASP A 249 0.82 21.04 8.26
CA ASP A 249 1.41 21.70 7.09
C ASP A 249 1.07 20.95 5.79
N THR A 250 1.15 19.61 5.82
CA THR A 250 0.80 18.78 4.67
C THR A 250 -0.66 18.97 4.27
N LEU A 251 -1.58 18.92 5.25
CA LEU A 251 -3.01 19.12 5.00
C LEU A 251 -3.29 20.52 4.44
N ASN A 252 -2.62 21.55 4.96
CA ASN A 252 -2.72 22.92 4.46
C ASN A 252 -2.23 23.04 3.01
N HIS A 253 -1.06 22.48 2.69
CA HIS A 253 -0.52 22.53 1.33
C HIS A 253 -1.36 21.77 0.31
N LEU A 254 -2.00 20.67 0.72
CA LEU A 254 -2.99 19.94 -0.09
C LEU A 254 -4.24 20.80 -0.31
N ALA A 255 -4.76 21.44 0.74
CA ALA A 255 -5.94 22.32 0.66
C ALA A 255 -5.70 23.54 -0.23
N GLU A 256 -4.56 24.22 -0.09
CA GLU A 256 -4.13 25.36 -0.92
C GLU A 256 -4.14 25.05 -2.42
N ARG A 257 -3.87 23.79 -2.78
CA ARG A 257 -3.79 23.30 -4.16
C ARG A 257 -5.07 22.61 -4.63
N GLY A 258 -6.10 22.54 -3.78
CA GLY A 258 -7.33 21.82 -4.08
C GLY A 258 -7.08 20.34 -4.41
N ILE A 259 -6.24 19.68 -3.60
CA ILE A 259 -5.99 18.23 -3.65
C ILE A 259 -6.70 17.58 -2.47
N PRO A 260 -7.91 17.02 -2.66
CA PRO A 260 -8.59 16.21 -1.65
C PRO A 260 -7.71 15.10 -1.08
N TYR A 261 -7.87 14.82 0.20
CA TYR A 261 -7.16 13.74 0.90
C TYR A 261 -8.09 12.95 1.82
N VAL A 262 -7.68 11.72 2.13
CA VAL A 262 -8.38 10.80 3.04
C VAL A 262 -7.39 10.15 4.02
N GLY A 263 -7.91 9.65 5.14
CA GLY A 263 -7.15 8.79 6.05
C GLY A 263 -6.26 9.51 7.08
N ALA A 264 -6.25 10.84 7.06
CA ALA A 264 -5.66 11.68 8.10
C ALA A 264 -6.53 12.91 8.33
N GLY A 265 -6.46 13.51 9.51
CA GLY A 265 -7.24 14.70 9.84
C GLY A 265 -6.76 15.40 11.10
N LEU A 266 -7.36 16.54 11.43
CA LEU A 266 -7.08 17.28 12.66
C LEU A 266 -7.74 16.65 13.89
N ASN A 267 -8.61 15.68 13.67
CA ASN A 267 -9.30 14.86 14.66
C ASN A 267 -9.79 13.55 14.01
N SER A 268 -10.31 12.63 14.81
CA SER A 268 -10.82 11.33 14.32
C SER A 268 -11.97 11.51 13.32
N LYS A 269 -12.92 12.41 13.58
CA LYS A 269 -14.05 12.66 12.66
C LYS A 269 -13.57 13.02 11.24
N GLU A 270 -12.56 13.86 11.12
CA GLU A 270 -11.95 14.22 9.83
C GLU A 270 -11.17 13.04 9.24
N ALA A 271 -10.35 12.35 10.04
CA ALA A 271 -9.50 11.27 9.56
C ALA A 271 -10.31 10.12 8.93
N TYR A 272 -11.44 9.75 9.54
CA TYR A 272 -12.33 8.69 9.04
C TYR A 272 -13.37 9.20 8.03
N SER A 273 -13.36 10.48 7.65
CA SER A 273 -14.35 11.04 6.71
C SER A 273 -14.07 10.61 5.27
N ALA A 274 -15.15 10.41 4.50
CA ALA A 274 -15.06 10.16 3.08
C ALA A 274 -14.93 11.47 2.30
N GLN A 275 -14.10 11.47 1.25
CA GLN A 275 -14.15 12.48 0.20
C GLN A 275 -15.14 12.06 -0.89
N TYR A 276 -15.97 13.00 -1.33
CA TYR A 276 -16.99 12.72 -2.34
C TYR A 276 -16.66 13.41 -3.67
N PHE A 277 -16.77 12.67 -4.75
CA PHE A 277 -16.57 13.15 -6.11
C PHE A 277 -17.81 12.83 -6.94
N GLU A 278 -18.17 13.73 -7.85
CA GLU A 278 -19.16 13.43 -8.88
C GLU A 278 -18.47 13.42 -10.24
N ARG A 279 -18.59 12.31 -10.96
CA ARG A 279 -18.00 12.10 -12.28
C ARG A 279 -19.00 11.37 -13.15
N LYS A 280 -19.31 11.93 -14.32
CA LYS A 280 -20.27 11.34 -15.28
C LYS A 280 -21.65 10.98 -14.66
N GLY A 281 -22.05 11.69 -13.61
CA GLY A 281 -23.30 11.45 -12.86
C GLY A 281 -23.24 10.26 -11.89
N ILE A 282 -22.04 9.78 -11.55
CA ILE A 282 -21.80 8.76 -10.50
C ILE A 282 -21.16 9.47 -9.32
N LYS A 283 -21.75 9.31 -8.14
CA LYS A 283 -21.20 9.81 -6.89
C LYS A 283 -20.27 8.77 -6.27
N ILE A 284 -19.00 9.13 -6.15
CA ILE A 284 -17.91 8.29 -5.67
C ILE A 284 -17.53 8.75 -4.26
N ALA A 285 -17.50 7.84 -3.29
CA ALA A 285 -16.90 8.06 -1.98
C ALA A 285 -15.53 7.40 -1.91
N LEU A 286 -14.51 8.14 -1.48
CA LEU A 286 -13.17 7.65 -1.21
C LEU A 286 -12.92 7.68 0.30
N LEU A 287 -12.44 6.58 0.87
CA LEU A 287 -11.99 6.49 2.26
C LEU A 287 -10.57 5.93 2.33
N GLY A 288 -9.79 6.39 3.31
CA GLY A 288 -8.39 6.01 3.51
C GLY A 288 -8.16 5.44 4.90
N PHE A 289 -7.43 4.33 5.03
CA PHE A 289 -7.15 3.69 6.32
C PHE A 289 -5.72 3.16 6.42
N THR A 290 -5.23 2.96 7.65
CA THR A 290 -3.93 2.31 7.89
C THR A 290 -4.01 1.28 8.99
N ARG A 291 -3.28 0.17 8.80
CA ARG A 291 -2.95 -0.80 9.85
C ARG A 291 -1.43 -0.89 10.08
N VAL A 292 -0.73 0.19 9.76
CA VAL A 292 0.71 0.35 9.99
C VAL A 292 0.90 1.69 10.65
N ILE A 293 1.12 1.66 11.97
CA ILE A 293 1.30 2.87 12.77
C ILE A 293 2.53 2.67 13.68
N PRO A 294 3.56 3.53 13.58
CA PRO A 294 4.78 3.41 14.40
C PRO A 294 4.54 3.55 15.90
N ALA A 295 3.60 4.41 16.31
CA ALA A 295 3.28 4.65 17.71
C ALA A 295 1.77 4.95 17.88
N SER A 296 1.15 4.43 18.95
CA SER A 296 -0.31 4.52 19.14
C SER A 296 -0.83 5.96 19.23
N ASP A 297 0.02 6.90 19.66
CA ASP A 297 -0.27 8.33 19.70
C ASP A 297 -0.38 8.98 18.31
N TRP A 298 -0.04 8.29 17.23
CA TRP A 298 -0.24 8.78 15.85
C TRP A 298 -1.67 8.55 15.33
N MET A 299 -2.48 7.75 16.03
CA MET A 299 -3.90 7.58 15.70
C MET A 299 -4.68 8.86 15.99
N ALA A 300 -5.57 9.26 15.08
CA ALA A 300 -6.41 10.43 15.30
C ALA A 300 -7.31 10.25 16.53
N GLY A 301 -7.47 11.31 17.33
CA GLY A 301 -8.39 11.34 18.47
C GLY A 301 -9.40 12.49 18.35
N THR A 302 -10.33 12.62 19.30
CA THR A 302 -11.40 13.63 19.25
C THR A 302 -10.88 15.06 19.03
N ASN A 303 -9.77 15.43 19.68
CA ASN A 303 -9.13 16.73 19.56
C ASN A 303 -7.64 16.61 19.21
N LYS A 304 -7.26 15.52 18.53
CA LYS A 304 -5.87 15.19 18.26
C LYS A 304 -5.70 14.82 16.78
N PRO A 305 -4.84 15.53 16.03
CA PRO A 305 -4.52 15.13 14.67
C PRO A 305 -3.96 13.72 14.60
N GLY A 306 -4.17 13.05 13.48
CA GLY A 306 -3.58 11.74 13.27
C GLY A 306 -4.22 10.98 12.14
N LEU A 307 -4.02 9.67 12.18
CA LEU A 307 -4.36 8.73 11.12
C LEU A 307 -5.64 7.95 11.46
N ALA A 308 -6.42 7.63 10.42
CA ALA A 308 -7.54 6.71 10.51
C ALA A 308 -7.03 5.27 10.61
N SER A 309 -6.88 4.79 11.83
CA SER A 309 -6.41 3.42 12.10
C SER A 309 -7.52 2.39 11.93
N VAL A 310 -7.14 1.20 11.49
CA VAL A 310 -8.02 0.02 11.44
C VAL A 310 -7.37 -1.19 12.13
N TYR A 311 -6.57 -0.96 13.17
CA TYR A 311 -6.21 -2.04 14.11
C TYR A 311 -7.45 -2.52 14.87
N ASP A 312 -8.27 -1.58 15.36
CA ASP A 312 -9.69 -1.76 15.60
C ASP A 312 -10.44 -1.19 14.40
N SER A 313 -11.19 -2.02 13.67
CA SER A 313 -11.84 -1.63 12.42
C SER A 313 -13.22 -1.01 12.63
N ALA A 314 -13.78 -0.97 13.85
CA ALA A 314 -15.17 -0.59 14.07
C ALA A 314 -15.52 0.81 13.52
N GLU A 315 -14.68 1.82 13.76
CA GLU A 315 -14.91 3.18 13.25
C GLU A 315 -14.77 3.25 11.72
N GLY A 316 -13.79 2.54 11.14
CA GLY A 316 -13.62 2.44 9.70
C GLY A 316 -14.81 1.77 9.00
N LEU A 317 -15.29 0.65 9.54
CA LEU A 317 -16.46 -0.06 9.02
C LEU A 317 -17.72 0.80 9.11
N LYS A 318 -17.91 1.53 10.22
CA LYS A 318 -19.01 2.48 10.35
C LYS A 318 -18.92 3.61 9.31
N ALA A 319 -17.73 4.13 9.04
CA ALA A 319 -17.51 5.16 8.04
C ALA A 319 -17.83 4.67 6.62
N ILE A 320 -17.40 3.46 6.26
CA ILE A 320 -17.74 2.82 4.96
C ILE A 320 -19.26 2.66 4.83
N ALA A 321 -19.93 2.10 5.84
CA ALA A 321 -21.37 1.91 5.83
C ALA A 321 -22.14 3.24 5.73
N ALA A 322 -21.65 4.30 6.37
CA ALA A 322 -22.21 5.64 6.26
C ALA A 322 -21.98 6.26 4.86
N ALA A 323 -20.83 5.99 4.24
CA ALA A 323 -20.52 6.44 2.90
C ALA A 323 -21.40 5.75 1.84
N LYS A 324 -21.64 4.44 1.98
CA LYS A 324 -22.48 3.68 1.05
C LYS A 324 -23.92 4.19 0.96
N LYS A 325 -24.45 4.75 2.05
CA LYS A 325 -25.78 5.38 2.06
C LYS A 325 -25.86 6.68 1.24
N LYS A 326 -24.71 7.26 0.87
CA LYS A 326 -24.61 8.60 0.27
C LYS A 326 -23.92 8.61 -1.09
N ALA A 327 -23.43 7.47 -1.57
CA ALA A 327 -22.65 7.35 -2.80
C ALA A 327 -23.03 6.07 -3.56
N ASP A 328 -22.89 6.14 -4.88
CA ASP A 328 -23.14 5.01 -5.79
C ASP A 328 -21.98 4.00 -5.72
N LEU A 329 -20.75 4.54 -5.69
CA LEU A 329 -19.49 3.80 -5.67
C LEU A 329 -18.68 4.16 -4.41
N VAL A 330 -18.29 3.16 -3.62
CA VAL A 330 -17.43 3.34 -2.43
C VAL A 330 -16.07 2.69 -2.67
N VAL A 331 -15.01 3.48 -2.62
CA VAL A 331 -13.61 3.05 -2.80
C VAL A 331 -12.87 3.19 -1.48
N VAL A 332 -12.16 2.14 -1.08
CA VAL A 332 -11.29 2.15 0.09
C VAL A 332 -9.84 1.99 -0.37
N VAL A 333 -8.99 2.93 0.04
CA VAL A 333 -7.53 2.83 -0.08
C VAL A 333 -6.94 2.54 1.31
N VAL A 334 -6.05 1.56 1.42
CA VAL A 334 -5.60 1.07 2.73
C VAL A 334 -4.11 0.72 2.75
N HIS A 335 -3.40 1.15 3.78
CA HIS A 335 -1.98 0.94 3.96
C HIS A 335 -1.75 -0.16 5.02
N TRP A 336 -1.28 -1.35 4.62
CA TRP A 336 -1.32 -2.55 5.45
C TRP A 336 -0.32 -3.67 5.06
N GLY A 337 -0.31 -4.76 5.82
CA GLY A 337 0.56 -5.90 5.51
C GLY A 337 2.00 -5.67 5.98
N LYS A 338 2.94 -6.45 5.44
CA LYS A 338 4.34 -6.45 5.86
C LYS A 338 5.25 -6.06 4.71
N GLU A 339 6.20 -5.16 4.98
CA GLU A 339 7.21 -4.74 4.01
C GLU A 339 7.88 -5.95 3.32
N ARG A 340 7.94 -5.87 1.98
CA ARG A 340 8.64 -6.78 1.06
C ARG A 340 8.12 -8.22 1.10
N VAL A 341 6.91 -8.45 1.59
CA VAL A 341 6.23 -9.76 1.53
C VAL A 341 5.21 -9.75 0.40
N GLU A 342 5.38 -10.63 -0.58
CA GLU A 342 4.56 -10.66 -1.81
C GLU A 342 3.23 -11.40 -1.65
N GLN A 343 3.14 -12.28 -0.66
CA GLN A 343 1.90 -12.94 -0.33
C GLN A 343 1.15 -12.13 0.73
N TYR A 344 -0.07 -11.70 0.42
CA TYR A 344 -0.93 -11.06 1.41
C TYR A 344 -1.30 -12.07 2.51
N ASP A 345 -1.43 -11.58 3.74
CA ASP A 345 -1.74 -12.42 4.89
C ASP A 345 -3.25 -12.50 5.19
N LYS A 346 -3.63 -13.36 6.15
CA LYS A 346 -5.03 -13.53 6.58
C LYS A 346 -5.63 -12.25 7.17
N THR A 347 -4.82 -11.40 7.80
CA THR A 347 -5.29 -10.15 8.40
C THR A 347 -5.70 -9.17 7.31
N GLN A 348 -4.86 -9.02 6.28
CA GLN A 348 -5.19 -8.24 5.08
C GLN A 348 -6.48 -8.78 4.44
N GLN A 349 -6.59 -10.10 4.29
CA GLN A 349 -7.76 -10.72 3.68
C GLN A 349 -9.04 -10.49 4.48
N SER A 350 -9.06 -10.82 5.79
CA SER A 350 -10.24 -10.63 6.64
C SER A 350 -10.65 -9.17 6.72
N LEU A 351 -9.69 -8.24 6.78
CA LEU A 351 -9.99 -6.82 6.83
C LEU A 351 -10.55 -6.32 5.48
N GLY A 352 -9.96 -6.74 4.35
CA GLY A 352 -10.48 -6.44 3.01
C GLY A 352 -11.91 -6.96 2.80
N HIS A 353 -12.19 -8.20 3.23
CA HIS A 353 -13.55 -8.75 3.22
C HIS A 353 -14.51 -7.91 4.06
N SER A 354 -14.10 -7.53 5.27
CA SER A 354 -14.94 -6.70 6.15
C SER A 354 -15.27 -5.32 5.55
N PHE A 355 -14.35 -4.73 4.77
CA PHE A 355 -14.62 -3.47 4.06
C PHE A 355 -15.68 -3.65 2.97
N ILE A 356 -15.59 -4.71 2.18
CA ILE A 356 -16.61 -5.05 1.17
C ILE A 356 -17.96 -5.31 1.84
N ASP A 357 -17.96 -6.07 2.94
CA ASP A 357 -19.18 -6.37 3.71
C ASP A 357 -19.84 -5.12 4.32
N ALA A 358 -19.04 -4.13 4.71
CA ALA A 358 -19.53 -2.84 5.18
C ALA A 358 -20.04 -1.92 4.04
N GLY A 359 -19.84 -2.29 2.78
CA GLY A 359 -20.37 -1.59 1.61
C GLY A 359 -19.33 -0.99 0.68
N ALA A 360 -18.04 -1.30 0.83
CA ALA A 360 -17.04 -0.94 -0.17
C ALA A 360 -17.27 -1.73 -1.48
N ASP A 361 -17.07 -1.07 -2.61
CA ASP A 361 -17.19 -1.65 -3.94
C ASP A 361 -15.82 -2.00 -4.55
N LEU A 362 -14.76 -1.37 -4.05
CA LEU A 362 -13.37 -1.58 -4.48
C LEU A 362 -12.42 -1.31 -3.31
N VAL A 363 -11.47 -2.21 -3.08
CA VAL A 363 -10.40 -2.04 -2.08
C VAL A 363 -9.04 -2.08 -2.75
N ILE A 364 -8.21 -1.05 -2.51
CA ILE A 364 -6.87 -0.92 -3.05
C ILE A 364 -5.87 -0.76 -1.91
N GLY A 365 -4.96 -1.74 -1.77
CA GLY A 365 -3.94 -1.78 -0.74
C GLY A 365 -2.58 -1.22 -1.19
N GLY A 366 -1.77 -0.79 -0.24
CA GLY A 366 -0.35 -0.42 -0.38
C GLY A 366 0.42 -0.71 0.91
N HIS A 367 1.69 -0.26 1.02
CA HIS A 367 2.68 -0.50 2.11
C HIS A 367 3.73 -1.59 1.88
N PRO A 368 3.42 -2.81 1.40
CA PRO A 368 4.45 -3.85 1.26
C PRO A 368 5.62 -3.44 0.35
N HIS A 369 5.49 -2.34 -0.41
CA HIS A 369 6.45 -1.85 -1.39
C HIS A 369 6.77 -2.84 -2.52
N VAL A 370 5.98 -3.92 -2.63
CA VAL A 370 5.98 -4.93 -3.68
C VAL A 370 4.55 -5.18 -4.09
N LEU A 371 4.31 -5.62 -5.33
CA LEU A 371 2.98 -6.05 -5.74
C LEU A 371 2.55 -7.29 -4.96
N GLN A 372 1.27 -7.33 -4.62
CA GLN A 372 0.60 -8.52 -4.09
C GLN A 372 -0.56 -8.93 -5.01
N GLY A 373 -1.13 -10.10 -4.78
CA GLY A 373 -2.24 -10.63 -5.57
C GLY A 373 -3.52 -9.78 -5.52
N VAL A 374 -4.45 -10.12 -6.42
CA VAL A 374 -5.81 -9.58 -6.49
C VAL A 374 -6.79 -10.69 -6.11
N GLU A 375 -7.83 -10.35 -5.37
CA GLU A 375 -8.89 -11.27 -4.99
C GLU A 375 -10.27 -10.74 -5.41
N PRO A 376 -11.09 -11.57 -6.08
CA PRO A 376 -12.53 -11.34 -6.18
C PRO A 376 -13.21 -11.78 -4.88
N TYR A 377 -14.11 -10.95 -4.36
CA TYR A 377 -14.91 -11.26 -3.17
C TYR A 377 -16.30 -10.62 -3.30
N LYS A 378 -17.36 -11.44 -3.28
CA LYS A 378 -18.77 -11.01 -3.41
C LYS A 378 -19.02 -10.06 -4.61
N GLY A 379 -18.43 -10.38 -5.76
CA GLY A 379 -18.55 -9.56 -6.98
C GLY A 379 -17.73 -8.27 -7.00
N LYS A 380 -16.84 -8.07 -6.02
CA LYS A 380 -15.97 -6.89 -5.88
C LYS A 380 -14.50 -7.27 -5.92
N TRP A 381 -13.63 -6.29 -6.17
CA TRP A 381 -12.19 -6.49 -6.24
C TRP A 381 -11.45 -5.98 -5.00
N ILE A 382 -10.48 -6.77 -4.56
CA ILE A 382 -9.49 -6.38 -3.55
C ILE A 382 -8.11 -6.54 -4.19
N ALA A 383 -7.39 -5.45 -4.40
CA ALA A 383 -5.97 -5.47 -4.77
C ALA A 383 -5.15 -5.26 -3.51
N TYR A 384 -4.32 -6.24 -3.10
CA TYR A 384 -3.70 -6.19 -1.77
C TYR A 384 -2.50 -5.26 -1.65
N SER A 385 -1.77 -5.02 -2.74
CA SER A 385 -0.69 -4.03 -2.77
C SER A 385 -0.41 -3.58 -4.19
N THR A 386 -0.37 -2.27 -4.38
CA THR A 386 0.02 -1.60 -5.63
C THR A 386 1.53 -1.38 -5.76
N GLY A 387 2.32 -1.69 -4.73
CA GLY A 387 3.77 -1.53 -4.74
C GLY A 387 4.22 -0.07 -4.69
N ASN A 388 5.45 0.21 -5.12
CA ASN A 388 5.99 1.57 -5.20
C ASN A 388 5.60 2.27 -6.50
N PHE A 389 5.43 3.59 -6.52
CA PHE A 389 5.17 4.33 -7.77
C PHE A 389 6.23 5.39 -8.04
N ILE A 390 6.29 6.43 -7.20
CA ILE A 390 7.35 7.43 -7.22
C ILE A 390 8.17 7.19 -5.98
N PHE A 391 9.30 6.49 -6.12
CA PHE A 391 10.01 5.99 -4.96
C PHE A 391 11.53 6.01 -5.10
N THR A 392 12.21 5.81 -3.98
CA THR A 392 13.65 5.57 -3.97
C THR A 392 13.97 4.17 -4.46
N ARG A 393 15.16 3.98 -5.04
CA ARG A 393 15.57 2.64 -5.49
C ARG A 393 16.13 1.85 -4.31
N SER A 394 15.41 0.83 -3.90
CA SER A 394 15.84 -0.18 -2.92
C SER A 394 16.79 -1.21 -3.57
N THR A 395 17.54 -1.95 -2.76
CA THR A 395 18.37 -3.09 -3.22
C THR A 395 17.55 -4.34 -3.55
N VAL A 396 16.26 -4.37 -3.20
CA VAL A 396 15.36 -5.51 -3.43
C VAL A 396 14.62 -5.33 -4.76
N PRO A 397 14.92 -6.13 -5.81
CA PRO A 397 14.39 -5.88 -7.16
C PRO A 397 12.87 -5.92 -7.28
N ALA A 398 12.19 -6.76 -6.49
CA ALA A 398 10.73 -6.83 -6.46
C ALA A 398 10.06 -5.48 -6.16
N THR A 399 10.77 -4.58 -5.46
CA THR A 399 10.25 -3.24 -5.12
C THR A 399 10.29 -2.26 -6.29
N TRP A 400 10.89 -2.65 -7.42
CA TRP A 400 10.96 -1.86 -8.65
C TRP A 400 9.81 -2.19 -9.61
N GLU A 401 9.04 -3.23 -9.31
CA GLU A 401 7.89 -3.63 -10.11
C GLU A 401 6.62 -3.02 -9.54
N THR A 402 5.79 -2.45 -10.41
CA THR A 402 4.53 -1.79 -10.03
C THR A 402 3.54 -1.82 -11.18
N ALA A 403 2.35 -1.30 -10.97
CA ALA A 403 1.37 -1.11 -12.02
C ALA A 403 0.49 0.08 -11.73
N VAL A 404 -0.08 0.66 -12.78
CA VAL A 404 -1.31 1.44 -12.60
C VAL A 404 -2.48 0.46 -12.61
N PHE A 405 -3.22 0.41 -11.51
CA PHE A 405 -4.44 -0.36 -11.37
C PHE A 405 -5.58 0.52 -11.87
N GLN A 406 -6.14 0.18 -13.02
CA GLN A 406 -7.24 0.90 -13.64
C GLN A 406 -8.54 0.14 -13.39
N ALA A 407 -9.48 0.77 -12.70
CA ALA A 407 -10.82 0.24 -12.50
C ALA A 407 -11.81 1.00 -13.38
N GLU A 408 -12.69 0.28 -14.07
CA GLU A 408 -13.85 0.88 -14.74
C GLU A 408 -15.09 0.44 -14.00
N CYS A 409 -15.80 1.40 -13.40
CA CYS A 409 -16.88 1.12 -12.46
C CYS A 409 -18.21 1.74 -12.91
N SER A 410 -19.30 0.99 -12.73
CA SER A 410 -20.66 1.46 -12.99
C SER A 410 -21.30 2.10 -11.75
N VAL A 411 -22.44 2.77 -11.94
CA VAL A 411 -23.27 3.33 -10.86
C VAL A 411 -23.78 2.27 -9.87
N LYS A 412 -23.75 0.99 -10.23
CA LYS A 412 -24.13 -0.12 -9.34
C LYS A 412 -22.95 -0.63 -8.50
N GLY A 413 -21.80 0.04 -8.56
CA GLY A 413 -20.58 -0.37 -7.87
C GLY A 413 -19.94 -1.64 -8.45
N GLN A 414 -20.29 -2.03 -9.67
CA GLN A 414 -19.62 -3.14 -10.36
C GLN A 414 -18.38 -2.58 -11.07
N CYS A 415 -17.22 -3.20 -10.87
CA CYS A 415 -15.97 -2.72 -11.42
C CYS A 415 -15.27 -3.82 -12.23
N SER A 416 -14.77 -3.48 -13.41
CA SER A 416 -13.70 -4.24 -14.05
C SER A 416 -12.34 -3.76 -13.53
N LEU A 417 -11.30 -4.58 -13.62
CA LEU A 417 -9.95 -4.22 -13.21
C LEU A 417 -8.93 -4.56 -14.31
N LYS A 418 -8.01 -3.64 -14.57
CA LYS A 418 -6.92 -3.80 -15.54
C LYS A 418 -5.62 -3.28 -14.94
N LEU A 419 -4.55 -4.06 -15.05
CA LEU A 419 -3.21 -3.65 -14.63
C LEU A 419 -2.42 -3.14 -15.83
N LYS A 420 -1.81 -1.96 -15.70
CA LYS A 420 -0.84 -1.42 -16.67
C LYS A 420 0.56 -1.56 -16.07
N PRO A 421 1.37 -2.53 -16.50
CA PRO A 421 2.70 -2.79 -15.94
C PRO A 421 3.63 -1.57 -16.03
N MET A 422 4.25 -1.25 -14.90
CA MET A 422 5.16 -0.12 -14.75
C MET A 422 6.40 -0.59 -14.00
N LYS A 423 7.52 0.08 -14.25
CA LYS A 423 8.74 -0.05 -13.48
C LYS A 423 8.94 1.22 -12.66
N ALA A 424 9.05 1.08 -11.35
CA ALA A 424 9.42 2.17 -10.46
C ALA A 424 10.94 2.42 -10.59
N GLU A 425 11.32 3.22 -11.59
CA GLU A 425 12.67 3.79 -11.65
C GLU A 425 12.78 4.92 -10.60
N LEU A 426 14.00 5.38 -10.32
CA LEU A 426 14.23 6.37 -9.27
C LEU A 426 13.39 7.64 -9.51
N ALA A 427 12.45 7.88 -8.60
CA ALA A 427 11.46 8.95 -8.63
C ALA A 427 10.55 9.00 -9.87
N GLN A 428 10.44 7.93 -10.67
CA GLN A 428 9.63 7.93 -11.89
C GLN A 428 9.08 6.53 -12.23
N PRO A 429 7.75 6.33 -12.27
CA PRO A 429 7.14 5.17 -12.89
C PRO A 429 7.30 5.22 -14.42
N VAL A 430 7.78 4.15 -15.02
CA VAL A 430 8.00 4.03 -16.48
C VAL A 430 7.21 2.82 -17.01
N PRO A 431 6.39 2.96 -18.07
CA PRO A 431 5.73 1.82 -18.70
C PRO A 431 6.72 0.72 -19.09
N MET A 432 6.41 -0.52 -18.71
CA MET A 432 7.24 -1.67 -19.11
C MET A 432 7.05 -1.98 -20.60
N ASN A 433 8.08 -2.58 -21.20
CA ASN A 433 7.93 -3.19 -22.53
C ASN A 433 7.00 -4.41 -22.45
N GLU A 434 6.55 -4.89 -23.61
CA GLU A 434 5.56 -5.97 -23.69
C GLU A 434 6.01 -7.28 -23.02
N VAL A 435 7.30 -7.62 -23.11
CA VAL A 435 7.84 -8.87 -22.55
C VAL A 435 7.87 -8.80 -21.03
N ASP A 436 8.50 -7.77 -20.47
CA ASP A 436 8.60 -7.58 -19.02
C ASP A 436 7.22 -7.37 -18.41
N GLY A 437 6.34 -6.64 -19.11
CA GLY A 437 4.96 -6.44 -18.70
C GLY A 437 4.17 -7.74 -18.59
N LYS A 438 4.27 -8.64 -19.58
CA LYS A 438 3.62 -9.96 -19.52
C LYS A 438 4.14 -10.83 -18.37
N LEU A 439 5.45 -10.79 -18.10
CA LEU A 439 6.05 -11.51 -16.97
C LEU A 439 5.50 -10.98 -15.65
N LEU A 440 5.41 -9.66 -15.50
CA LEU A 440 4.84 -9.05 -14.30
C LEU A 440 3.36 -9.45 -14.10
N LEU A 441 2.55 -9.38 -15.15
CA LEU A 441 1.13 -9.77 -15.08
C LEU A 441 0.98 -11.23 -14.68
N LYS A 442 1.83 -12.13 -15.19
CA LYS A 442 1.82 -13.55 -14.79
C LYS A 442 2.25 -13.76 -13.34
N ARG A 443 3.18 -12.94 -12.84
CA ARG A 443 3.55 -12.95 -11.43
C ARG A 443 2.37 -12.55 -10.53
N VAL A 444 1.68 -11.47 -10.86
CA VAL A 444 0.50 -11.03 -10.09
C VAL A 444 -0.63 -12.08 -10.15
N GLU A 445 -0.85 -12.71 -11.31
CA GLU A 445 -1.79 -13.84 -11.43
C GLU A 445 -1.42 -14.99 -10.47
N ALA A 446 -0.13 -15.36 -10.39
CA ALA A 446 0.33 -16.41 -9.49
C ALA A 446 0.13 -16.06 -8.00
N LEU A 447 0.34 -14.80 -7.62
CA LEU A 447 0.12 -14.29 -6.25
C LEU A 447 -1.38 -14.22 -5.87
N SER A 448 -2.28 -14.34 -6.85
CA SER A 448 -3.73 -14.23 -6.68
C SER A 448 -4.41 -15.55 -6.31
N ALA A 449 -3.65 -16.51 -5.76
CA ALA A 449 -4.12 -17.79 -5.22
C ALA A 449 -5.06 -18.60 -6.17
N GLY A 450 -4.84 -18.48 -7.48
CA GLY A 450 -5.66 -19.16 -8.51
C GLY A 450 -7.10 -18.63 -8.65
N ARG A 451 -7.44 -17.49 -8.03
CA ARG A 451 -8.78 -16.90 -8.07
C ARG A 451 -9.05 -16.01 -9.28
N VAL A 452 -7.99 -15.62 -10.00
CA VAL A 452 -8.09 -14.74 -11.17
C VAL A 452 -7.26 -15.24 -12.34
N LYS A 453 -7.59 -14.77 -13.53
CA LYS A 453 -6.73 -14.76 -14.71
C LYS A 453 -6.39 -13.33 -15.09
N ILE A 454 -5.16 -13.10 -15.52
CA ILE A 454 -4.73 -11.79 -16.02
C ILE A 454 -4.30 -11.96 -17.47
N GLY A 455 -5.08 -11.34 -18.36
CA GLY A 455 -4.82 -11.32 -19.80
C GLY A 455 -3.51 -10.61 -20.13
N SER A 456 -2.96 -10.86 -21.32
CA SER A 456 -1.75 -10.15 -21.79
C SER A 456 -1.95 -8.64 -21.96
N ASP A 457 -3.21 -8.21 -22.08
CA ASP A 457 -3.63 -6.81 -22.10
C ASP A 457 -3.81 -6.21 -20.70
N GLY A 458 -3.57 -6.99 -19.64
CA GLY A 458 -3.69 -6.61 -18.25
C GLY A 458 -5.09 -6.76 -17.64
N LYS A 459 -6.11 -7.18 -18.41
CA LYS A 459 -7.47 -7.34 -17.88
C LYS A 459 -7.52 -8.49 -16.88
N VAL A 460 -8.09 -8.24 -15.71
CA VAL A 460 -8.30 -9.23 -14.64
C VAL A 460 -9.70 -9.82 -14.78
N THR A 461 -9.80 -11.14 -14.74
CA THR A 461 -11.07 -11.86 -14.73
C THR A 461 -11.10 -12.86 -13.58
N GLN A 462 -12.26 -13.02 -12.95
CA GLN A 462 -12.44 -14.02 -11.90
C GLN A 462 -12.45 -15.42 -12.51
N VAL A 463 -11.81 -16.37 -11.84
CA VAL A 463 -11.93 -17.80 -12.15
C VAL A 463 -13.16 -18.32 -11.42
N THR A 464 -14.22 -18.65 -12.16
CA THR A 464 -15.38 -19.40 -11.67
C THR A 464 -14.98 -20.87 -11.56
N LYS A 465 -15.16 -21.49 -10.39
CA LYS A 465 -14.90 -22.91 -10.17
C LYS A 465 -16.10 -23.76 -10.49
#